data_AF-A0A6I3U6A6-F1
#
_entry.id   AF-A0A6I3U6A6-F1
#
_cell.length_a   1.000
_cell.length_b   1.000
_cell.length_c   1.000
_cell.angle_alpha   90.00
_cell.angle_beta   90.00
_cell.angle_gamma   90.00
#
_symmetry.space_group_name_H-M   'P 1'
#
loop_
_entity.id
_entity.type
_entity.pdbx_description
1 polymer ?
#
loop_
_entity_poly.entity_id
_entity_poly.type
_entity_poly.pdbx_seq_one_letter_code
_entity_poly.pdbx_strand_id
1 'polypeptide(L)'
;YRNGYFSPEDEKHIQEDIKEKKPDFVFVGITSPKKEYIIQSFMDNGINAVFMGVGGSFDVLSGHIKRAPLWMQNAHLEWLFRVANEPKRLFK
;
A
#
# COMPACT_ATOMS: atom_id res chain seq x y z
N TYR A 1 9.33 -6.02 7.32
CA TYR A 1 8.49 -5.67 6.15
C TYR A 1 8.03 -6.97 5.49
N ARG A 2 6.96 -6.94 4.69
CA ARG A 2 6.43 -8.11 3.95
C ARG A 2 5.63 -7.65 2.73
N ASN A 3 5.37 -8.56 1.79
CA ASN A 3 4.50 -8.26 0.65
C ASN A 3 3.01 -8.21 1.07
N GLY A 4 2.16 -7.61 0.23
CA GLY A 4 0.71 -7.50 0.46
C GLY A 4 -0.13 -8.66 -0.09
N TYR A 5 0.50 -9.72 -0.59
CA TYR A 5 -0.14 -10.88 -1.19
C TYR A 5 -0.15 -12.03 -0.18
N PHE A 6 -1.21 -12.10 0.62
CA PHE A 6 -1.34 -13.10 1.67
C PHE A 6 -2.80 -13.58 1.79
N SER A 7 -2.95 -14.83 2.22
CA SER A 7 -4.23 -15.49 2.42
C SER A 7 -4.89 -15.07 3.75
N PRO A 8 -6.17 -15.38 3.98
CA PRO A 8 -6.81 -15.16 5.28
C PRO A 8 -6.10 -15.88 6.44
N GLU A 9 -5.48 -17.04 6.17
CA GLU A 9 -4.73 -17.80 7.17
C GLU A 9 -3.44 -17.08 7.57
N ASP A 10 -2.74 -16.49 6.60
CA ASP A 10 -1.54 -15.69 6.85
C ASP A 10 -1.83 -14.46 7.72
N GLU A 11 -3.05 -13.88 7.61
CA GLU A 11 -3.45 -12.65 8.30
C GLU A 11 -3.18 -12.72 9.80
N LYS A 12 -3.48 -13.86 10.45
CA LYS A 12 -3.23 -14.06 11.88
C LYS A 12 -1.75 -13.96 12.23
N HIS A 13 -0.89 -14.60 11.44
CA HIS A 13 0.56 -14.50 11.64
C HIS A 13 1.09 -13.09 11.41
N ILE A 14 0.46 -12.32 10.52
CA ILE A 14 0.79 -10.90 10.33
C ILE A 14 0.41 -10.08 11.57
N GLN A 15 -0.78 -10.33 12.12
CA GLN A 15 -1.27 -9.65 13.32
C GLN A 15 -0.35 -9.90 14.51
N GLU A 16 0.05 -11.14 14.74
CA GLU A 16 0.98 -11.53 15.80
C GLU A 16 2.34 -10.83 15.64
N ASP A 17 2.90 -10.86 14.44
CA ASP A 17 4.18 -10.19 14.12
C ASP A 17 4.12 -8.68 14.38
N ILE A 18 3.00 -8.03 14.05
CA ILE A 18 2.81 -6.59 14.30
C ILE A 18 2.66 -6.32 15.81
N LYS A 19 1.90 -7.15 16.53
CA LYS A 19 1.73 -7.04 17.99
C LYS A 19 3.05 -7.18 18.73
N GLU A 20 3.90 -8.10 18.30
CA GLU A 20 5.22 -8.33 18.89
C GLU A 20 6.14 -7.11 18.66
N LYS A 21 6.14 -6.57 17.44
CA LYS A 21 7.00 -5.44 17.07
C LYS A 21 6.55 -4.09 17.62
N LYS A 22 5.27 -3.95 17.98
CA LYS A 22 4.67 -2.71 18.52
C LYS A 22 5.07 -1.45 17.73
N PRO A 23 4.85 -1.41 16.41
CA PRO A 23 5.24 -0.25 15.61
C PRO A 23 4.33 0.95 15.89
N ASP A 24 4.90 2.16 15.86
CA ASP A 24 4.11 3.40 15.88
C ASP A 24 3.38 3.64 14.55
N PHE A 25 3.98 3.20 13.43
CA PHE A 25 3.47 3.40 12.08
C PHE A 25 3.45 2.10 11.27
N VAL A 26 2.34 1.86 10.59
CA VAL A 26 2.18 0.75 9.64
C VAL A 26 1.76 1.29 8.28
N PHE A 27 2.67 1.22 7.31
CA PHE A 27 2.40 1.60 5.93
C PHE A 27 1.82 0.42 5.15
N VAL A 28 0.62 0.59 4.57
CA VAL A 28 -0.12 -0.48 3.89
C VAL A 28 -0.20 -0.20 2.38
N GLY A 29 0.50 -1.04 1.61
CA GLY A 29 0.54 -0.99 0.14
C GLY A 29 -0.49 -1.89 -0.55
N ILE A 30 -1.63 -2.16 0.09
CA ILE A 30 -2.68 -3.04 -0.43
C ILE A 30 -3.77 -2.19 -1.10
N THR A 31 -4.36 -2.70 -2.18
CA THR A 31 -5.48 -2.04 -2.88
C THR A 31 -6.76 -2.07 -2.05
N SER A 32 -7.58 -1.03 -2.18
CA SER A 32 -8.95 -1.02 -1.65
C SER A 32 -9.83 -2.03 -2.40
N PRO A 33 -10.91 -2.56 -1.77
CA PRO A 33 -11.36 -2.32 -0.40
C PRO A 33 -10.68 -3.23 0.65
N LYS A 34 -9.81 -4.17 0.23
CA LYS A 34 -9.17 -5.15 1.13
C LYS A 34 -8.38 -4.48 2.25
N LYS A 35 -7.70 -3.39 1.92
CA LYS A 35 -6.92 -2.57 2.86
C LYS A 35 -7.74 -2.14 4.07
N GLU A 36 -8.94 -1.63 3.85
CA GLU A 36 -9.82 -1.10 4.89
C GLU A 36 -10.23 -2.21 5.88
N TYR A 37 -10.60 -3.39 5.38
CA TYR A 37 -10.98 -4.53 6.22
C TYR A 37 -9.80 -5.06 7.06
N ILE A 38 -8.61 -5.17 6.46
CA ILE A 38 -7.42 -5.63 7.19
C ILE A 38 -7.04 -4.65 8.30
N ILE A 39 -7.03 -3.35 8.00
CA ILE A 39 -6.70 -2.33 9.00
C ILE A 39 -7.71 -2.37 10.14
N GLN A 40 -9.00 -2.48 9.84
CA GLN A 40 -10.05 -2.61 10.86
C GLN A 40 -9.82 -3.86 11.72
N SER A 41 -9.59 -5.02 11.10
CA SER A 41 -9.26 -6.29 11.77
C SER A 41 -8.06 -6.14 12.72
N PHE A 42 -7.01 -5.43 12.30
CA PHE A 42 -5.82 -5.20 13.13
C PHE A 42 -6.11 -4.30 14.33
N MET A 43 -6.87 -3.21 14.12
CA MET A 43 -7.30 -2.30 15.18
C MET A 43 -8.20 -3.01 16.20
N ASP A 44 -9.20 -3.77 15.74
CA ASP A 44 -10.12 -4.55 16.58
C ASP A 44 -9.38 -5.58 17.44
N ASN A 45 -8.22 -6.06 16.96
CA ASN A 45 -7.34 -6.97 17.68
C ASN A 45 -6.34 -6.26 18.62
N GLY A 46 -6.46 -4.95 18.84
CA GLY A 46 -5.66 -4.20 19.81
C GLY A 46 -4.29 -3.77 19.30
N ILE A 47 -4.07 -3.74 17.99
CA ILE A 47 -2.87 -3.14 17.40
C ILE A 47 -3.05 -1.62 17.41
N ASN A 48 -2.38 -0.95 18.35
CA ASN A 48 -2.39 0.51 18.45
C ASN A 48 -1.23 1.11 17.65
N ALA A 49 -1.47 1.38 16.37
CA ALA A 49 -0.52 2.00 15.46
C ALA A 49 -1.24 2.96 14.50
N VAL A 50 -0.50 3.92 13.93
CA VAL A 50 -1.01 4.74 12.84
C VAL A 50 -0.91 3.95 11.53
N PHE A 51 -2.06 3.61 10.96
CA PHE A 51 -2.13 2.93 9.67
C PHE A 51 -2.22 3.94 8.52
N MET A 52 -1.26 3.88 7.59
CA MET A 52 -1.21 4.75 6.42
C MET A 52 -1.29 3.94 5.13
N GLY A 53 -2.37 4.11 4.38
CA GLY A 53 -2.47 3.55 3.03
C GLY A 53 -1.53 4.28 2.07
N VAL A 54 -0.54 3.58 1.52
CA VAL A 54 0.44 4.16 0.58
C VAL A 54 0.21 3.71 -0.86
N GLY A 55 -0.70 2.75 -1.09
CA GLY A 55 -0.97 2.22 -2.43
C GLY A 55 0.31 1.80 -3.15
N GLY A 56 0.42 2.14 -4.43
CA GLY A 56 1.59 1.84 -5.26
C GLY A 56 2.82 2.73 -5.02
N SER A 57 2.92 3.43 -3.88
CA SER A 57 4.10 4.25 -3.58
C SER A 57 5.36 3.39 -3.43
N PHE A 58 5.23 2.19 -2.87
CA PHE A 58 6.35 1.26 -2.76
C PHE A 58 6.85 0.79 -4.14
N ASP A 59 5.98 0.62 -5.13
CA ASP A 59 6.40 0.27 -6.49
C ASP A 59 7.26 1.36 -7.13
N VAL A 60 6.95 2.62 -6.85
CA VAL A 60 7.74 3.77 -7.32
C VAL A 60 9.06 3.87 -6.56
N LEU A 61 9.04 3.72 -5.23
CA LEU A 61 10.24 3.83 -4.39
C LEU A 61 11.23 2.67 -4.63
N SER A 62 10.72 1.47 -4.92
CA SER A 62 11.54 0.30 -5.26
C SER A 62 12.12 0.35 -6.68
N GLY A 63 11.69 1.31 -7.51
CA GLY A 63 12.09 1.41 -8.92
C GLY A 63 11.38 0.43 -9.85
N HIS A 64 10.45 -0.40 -9.34
CA HIS A 64 9.64 -1.31 -10.13
C HIS A 64 8.75 -0.55 -11.14
N ILE A 65 8.17 0.58 -10.70
CA ILE A 65 7.47 1.52 -11.57
C ILE A 65 8.29 2.80 -11.69
N LYS A 66 8.54 3.23 -12.93
CA LYS A 66 9.18 4.53 -13.18
C LYS A 66 8.25 5.65 -12.75
N ARG A 67 8.78 6.64 -12.02
CA ARG A 67 8.06 7.89 -11.76
C ARG A 67 8.03 8.76 -13.02
N ALA A 68 7.01 9.61 -13.15
CA ALA A 68 6.97 10.59 -14.23
C ALA A 68 8.21 11.51 -14.20
N PRO A 69 8.72 11.98 -15.34
CA PRO A 69 9.78 13.00 -15.36
C PRO A 69 9.41 14.26 -14.56
N LEU A 70 10.41 14.96 -14.00
CA LEU A 70 10.18 16.14 -13.14
C LEU A 70 9.34 17.22 -13.82
N TRP A 71 9.51 17.45 -15.13
CA TRP A 71 8.71 18.43 -15.86
C TRP A 71 7.21 18.08 -15.86
N MET A 72 6.86 16.78 -15.91
CA MET A 72 5.47 16.33 -15.82
C MET A 72 4.94 16.43 -14.39
N GLN A 73 5.76 16.12 -13.39
CA GLN A 73 5.39 16.28 -11.98
C GLN A 73 5.07 17.74 -11.66
N ASN A 74 5.95 18.66 -12.09
CA ASN A 74 5.80 20.11 -11.91
C ASN A 74 4.59 20.68 -12.68
N ALA A 75 4.20 20.04 -13.79
CA ALA A 75 3.00 20.39 -14.55
C ALA A 75 1.71 19.70 -14.05
N HIS A 76 1.76 18.95 -12.94
CA HIS A 76 0.66 18.14 -12.44
C HIS A 76 0.13 17.08 -13.44
N LEU A 77 0.98 16.62 -14.37
CA LEU A 77 0.67 15.64 -15.42
C LEU A 77 1.11 14.20 -15.06
N GLU A 78 1.45 13.93 -13.80
CA GLU A 78 1.87 12.60 -13.37
C GLU A 78 0.76 11.54 -13.59
N TRP A 79 -0.51 11.93 -13.48
CA TRP A 79 -1.65 11.05 -13.78
C TRP A 79 -1.64 10.58 -15.24
N LEU A 80 -1.33 11.49 -16.19
CA LEU A 80 -1.29 11.19 -17.62
C LEU A 80 -0.14 10.23 -17.95
N PHE A 81 1.01 10.42 -17.31
CA PHE A 81 2.13 9.49 -17.40
C PHE A 81 1.73 8.08 -16.91
N ARG A 82 0.98 7.99 -15.82
CA ARG A 82 0.48 6.69 -15.31
C ARG A 82 -0.53 6.05 -16.24
N VAL A 83 -1.47 6.83 -16.81
CA VAL A 83 -2.42 6.35 -17.83
C VAL A 83 -1.69 5.78 -19.04
N ALA A 84 -0.66 6.47 -19.53
CA ALA A 84 0.10 6.04 -20.71
C ALA A 84 0.90 4.74 -20.47
N ASN A 85 1.45 4.55 -19.26
CA ASN A 85 2.24 3.35 -18.93
C ASN A 85 1.38 2.15 -18.53
N GLU A 86 0.27 2.37 -17.82
CA GLU A 86 -0.60 1.30 -17.30
C GLU A 86 -2.09 1.58 -17.60
N PRO A 87 -2.50 1.69 -18.87
CA PRO A 87 -3.88 2.07 -19.22
C PRO A 87 -4.90 1.07 -18.64
N LYS A 88 -4.57 -0.22 -18.66
CA LYS A 88 -5.44 -1.30 -18.15
C LYS A 88 -5.73 -1.22 -16.64
N ARG A 89 -4.92 -0.50 -15.87
CA ARG A 89 -5.08 -0.41 -14.42
C ARG A 89 -6.18 0.56 -14.00
N LEU A 90 -6.51 1.53 -14.85
CA LEU A 90 -7.56 2.52 -14.59
C LEU A 90 -8.94 2.09 -15.12
N PHE A 91 -8.96 1.19 -16.10
CA PHE A 91 -10.20 0.72 -16.74
C PHE A 91 -10.61 -0.68 -16.26
N LYS A 92 -10.35 -1.00 -15.00
CA LYS A 92 -10.69 -2.29 -14.39
C LYS A 92 -11.64 -2.11 -13.22
#